data_AF-A0A1I8AXT3-F1
#
_entry.id   AF-A0A1I8AXT3-F1
#
_cell.length_a   1.000
_cell.length_b   1.000
_cell.length_c   1.000
_cell.angle_alpha   90.00
_cell.angle_beta   90.00
_cell.angle_gamma   90.00
#
_symmetry.space_group_name_H-M   'P 1'
#
loop_
_entity.id
_entity.type
_entity.pdbx_description
1 polymer ?
#
loop_
_entity_poly.entity_id
_entity_poly.type
_entity_poly.pdbx_seq_one_letter_code
_entity_poly.pdbx_strand_id
1 'polypeptide(L)'
;MMYDDIANNTNNPHKGKIFNSPEGQDVYEGVCIDYKNKDVTPENFIAVLLGDSEKTGGKRVLESTKDDKVFIYFTDHGATGLIGFPMDILTVKNFSDTLLGMHQKKKYKELTFYLEACESGSMFDEHMPESLKSE
;
A
#
# COMPACT_ATOMS: atom_id res chain seq x y z
N MET A 1 -2.96 -2.82 4.87
CA MET A 1 -4.31 -2.96 4.27
C MET A 1 -4.36 -4.33 3.62
N MET A 2 -5.40 -5.14 3.85
CA MET A 2 -5.56 -6.44 3.16
C MET A 2 -7.04 -6.84 3.14
N TYR A 3 -7.48 -7.57 2.11
CA TYR A 3 -8.92 -7.85 1.93
C TYR A 3 -9.50 -8.73 3.05
N ASP A 4 -8.68 -9.59 3.65
CA ASP A 4 -9.00 -10.43 4.82
C ASP A 4 -10.00 -11.58 4.57
N ASP A 5 -9.89 -12.21 3.39
CA ASP A 5 -10.75 -13.31 2.96
C ASP A 5 -10.04 -14.67 2.88
N ILE A 6 -8.77 -14.75 3.32
CA ILE A 6 -7.92 -15.95 3.21
C ILE A 6 -7.92 -16.80 4.49
N ALA A 7 -7.69 -16.21 5.66
CA ALA A 7 -7.54 -16.97 6.91
C ALA A 7 -8.76 -17.85 7.22
N ASN A 8 -9.96 -17.36 6.94
CA ASN A 8 -11.22 -18.07 7.18
C ASN A 8 -11.91 -18.55 5.89
N ASN A 9 -11.25 -18.47 4.73
CA ASN A 9 -11.80 -18.93 3.45
C ASN A 9 -12.25 -20.38 3.55
N THR A 10 -13.39 -20.77 2.94
CA THR A 10 -13.89 -22.16 2.94
C THR A 10 -12.86 -23.17 2.41
N ASN A 11 -12.00 -22.74 1.50
CA ASN A 11 -10.95 -23.57 0.90
C ASN A 11 -9.64 -23.62 1.69
N ASN A 12 -9.47 -22.78 2.73
CA ASN A 12 -8.27 -22.83 3.58
C ASN A 12 -8.35 -24.08 4.50
N PRO A 13 -7.42 -25.04 4.38
CA PRO A 13 -7.40 -26.25 5.23
C PRO A 13 -6.97 -25.96 6.68
N HIS A 14 -6.36 -24.80 6.94
CA HIS A 14 -5.91 -24.35 8.26
C HIS A 14 -6.63 -23.06 8.67
N LYS A 15 -7.91 -23.18 9.04
CA LYS A 15 -8.77 -22.03 9.40
C LYS A 15 -8.12 -21.15 10.47
N GLY A 16 -8.20 -19.85 10.25
CA GLY A 16 -7.63 -18.82 11.12
C GLY A 16 -6.13 -18.60 10.96
N LYS A 17 -5.46 -19.28 10.02
CA LYS A 17 -4.01 -19.19 9.81
C LYS A 17 -3.66 -18.83 8.36
N ILE A 18 -2.52 -18.16 8.18
CA ILE A 18 -1.91 -17.92 6.86
C ILE A 18 -0.43 -18.26 6.96
N PHE A 19 0.12 -18.91 5.93
CA PHE A 19 1.52 -19.30 5.85
C PHE A 19 2.15 -18.70 4.60
N ASN A 20 3.40 -18.25 4.70
CA ASN A 20 4.16 -17.68 3.57
C ASN A 20 5.39 -18.53 3.18
N SER A 21 5.48 -19.77 3.68
CA SER A 21 6.48 -20.76 3.26
C SER A 21 5.99 -22.18 3.60
N PRO A 22 6.46 -23.24 2.89
CA PRO A 22 5.92 -24.60 3.04
C PRO A 22 5.97 -25.17 4.47
N GLU A 23 7.04 -24.89 5.22
CA GLU A 23 7.21 -25.32 6.62
C GLU A 23 7.23 -24.10 7.56
N GLY A 24 6.56 -23.01 7.14
CA GLY A 24 6.53 -21.76 7.87
C GLY A 24 5.64 -21.80 9.11
N GLN A 25 5.87 -20.83 9.99
CA GLN A 25 4.93 -20.49 11.06
C GLN A 25 3.73 -19.71 10.51
N ASP A 26 2.65 -19.66 11.29
CA ASP A 26 1.52 -18.77 11.02
C ASP A 26 2.00 -17.31 11.06
N VAL A 27 1.66 -16.55 10.01
CA VAL A 27 2.00 -15.13 9.88
C VAL A 27 0.78 -14.22 10.02
N TYR A 28 -0.42 -14.79 10.22
CA TYR A 28 -1.66 -14.05 10.38
C TYR A 28 -1.89 -13.59 11.82
N GLU A 29 -1.48 -14.40 12.80
CA GLU A 29 -1.65 -14.08 14.22
C GLU A 29 -0.99 -12.73 14.57
N GLY A 30 -1.77 -11.85 15.18
CA GLY A 30 -1.30 -10.53 15.61
C GLY A 30 -1.23 -9.45 14.52
N VAL A 31 -1.57 -9.76 13.26
CA VAL A 31 -1.63 -8.75 12.19
C VAL A 31 -2.70 -7.70 12.50
N CYS A 32 -2.29 -6.43 12.52
CA CYS A 32 -3.21 -5.30 12.64
C CYS A 32 -3.82 -4.94 11.28
N ILE A 33 -5.14 -5.04 11.17
CA ILE A 33 -5.86 -4.84 9.90
C ILE A 33 -6.68 -3.54 9.96
N ASP A 34 -6.05 -2.41 9.64
CA ASP A 34 -6.72 -1.10 9.68
C ASP A 34 -7.79 -0.92 8.57
N TYR A 35 -7.56 -1.56 7.41
CA TYR A 35 -8.47 -1.53 6.25
C TYR A 35 -8.64 -2.96 5.73
N LYS A 36 -9.90 -3.40 5.68
CA LYS A 36 -10.32 -4.75 5.28
C LYS A 36 -11.47 -4.76 4.29
N ASN A 37 -11.63 -5.85 3.55
CA ASN A 37 -12.69 -6.04 2.55
C ASN A 37 -12.78 -4.82 1.60
N LYS A 38 -13.99 -4.25 1.45
CA LYS A 38 -14.30 -3.06 0.62
C LYS A 38 -13.53 -1.79 0.99
N ASP A 39 -12.85 -1.75 2.14
CA ASP A 39 -12.05 -0.59 2.53
C ASP A 39 -10.65 -0.61 1.91
N VAL A 40 -10.26 -1.71 1.25
CA VAL A 40 -9.00 -1.82 0.51
C VAL A 40 -9.20 -1.22 -0.88
N THR A 41 -9.10 0.11 -0.96
CA THR A 41 -9.29 0.87 -2.21
C THR A 41 -8.11 1.81 -2.47
N PRO A 42 -7.89 2.21 -3.73
CA PRO A 42 -6.88 3.21 -4.08
C PRO A 42 -7.09 4.53 -3.33
N GLU A 43 -8.33 4.98 -3.15
CA GLU A 43 -8.67 6.24 -2.47
C GLU A 43 -8.23 6.22 -1.01
N ASN A 44 -8.53 5.12 -0.30
CA ASN A 44 -8.11 4.95 1.08
C ASN A 44 -6.60 4.84 1.19
N PHE A 45 -5.94 4.11 0.27
CA PHE A 45 -4.48 4.02 0.24
C PHE A 45 -3.83 5.40 0.07
N ILE A 46 -4.30 6.21 -0.87
CA ILE A 46 -3.83 7.59 -1.09
C ILE A 46 -4.09 8.45 0.16
N ALA A 47 -5.29 8.39 0.74
CA ALA A 47 -5.63 9.16 1.93
C ALA A 47 -4.76 8.78 3.14
N VAL A 48 -4.45 7.49 3.31
CA VAL A 48 -3.49 7.00 4.32
C VAL A 48 -2.13 7.66 4.13
N LEU A 49 -1.59 7.63 2.91
CA LEU A 49 -0.27 8.18 2.61
C LEU A 49 -0.21 9.70 2.82
N LEU A 50 -1.28 10.42 2.48
CA LEU A 50 -1.37 11.87 2.67
C LEU A 50 -1.71 12.27 4.11
N GLY A 51 -2.06 11.32 4.98
CA GLY A 51 -2.50 11.57 6.35
C GLY A 51 -3.84 12.29 6.44
N ASP A 52 -4.79 11.94 5.57
CA ASP A 52 -6.12 12.53 5.47
C ASP A 52 -7.15 11.59 6.14
N SER A 53 -7.25 11.69 7.48
CA SER A 53 -8.14 10.81 8.26
C SER A 53 -9.61 11.08 7.97
N GLU A 54 -9.99 12.32 7.62
CA GLU A 54 -11.36 12.69 7.26
C GLU A 54 -11.86 11.88 6.06
N LYS A 55 -11.05 11.77 4.99
CA LYS A 55 -11.40 10.95 3.81
C LYS A 55 -11.54 9.46 4.09
N THR A 56 -10.92 8.96 5.15
CA THR A 56 -11.00 7.55 5.54
C THR A 56 -12.06 7.29 6.62
N GLY A 57 -12.87 8.30 6.98
CA GLY A 57 -13.89 8.18 8.03
C GLY A 57 -13.29 8.07 9.43
N GLY A 58 -12.15 8.72 9.67
CA GLY A 58 -11.45 8.72 10.96
C GLY A 58 -10.59 7.48 11.22
N LYS A 59 -10.31 6.66 10.20
CA LYS A 59 -9.42 5.51 10.32
C LYS A 59 -7.96 5.94 10.40
N ARG A 60 -7.12 4.99 10.78
CA ARG A 60 -5.68 5.17 10.95
C ARG A 60 -5.01 5.56 9.63
N VAL A 61 -4.33 6.69 9.62
CA VAL A 61 -3.54 7.19 8.47
C VAL A 61 -2.09 7.45 8.89
N LEU A 62 -1.22 7.83 7.94
CA LEU A 62 0.13 8.29 8.30
C LEU A 62 0.09 9.67 8.96
N GLU A 63 0.54 9.73 10.20
CA GLU A 63 0.75 10.97 10.96
C GLU A 63 2.24 11.39 10.96
N SER A 64 3.01 10.86 10.02
CA SER A 64 4.45 11.09 9.90
C SER A 64 4.79 12.53 9.54
N THR A 65 5.98 12.93 9.95
CA THR A 65 6.54 14.27 9.83
C THR A 65 7.85 14.25 9.04
N LYS A 66 8.43 15.43 8.84
CA LYS A 66 9.68 15.62 8.10
C LYS A 66 10.90 14.92 8.73
N ASP A 67 10.78 14.44 9.96
CA ASP A 67 11.86 13.82 10.73
C ASP A 67 11.72 12.28 10.75
N ASP A 68 10.59 11.74 10.26
CA ASP A 68 10.27 10.32 10.33
C ASP A 68 10.73 9.53 9.10
N LYS A 69 10.95 8.24 9.28
CA LYS A 69 11.18 7.30 8.18
C LYS A 69 9.90 6.56 7.85
N VAL A 70 9.53 6.54 6.58
CA VAL A 70 8.31 5.87 6.09
C VAL A 70 8.70 4.69 5.21
N PHE A 71 8.20 3.51 5.58
CA PHE A 71 8.33 2.29 4.78
C PHE A 71 6.96 1.88 4.25
N ILE A 72 6.86 1.68 2.94
CA ILE A 72 5.64 1.24 2.27
C ILE A 72 5.96 -0.06 1.54
N TYR A 73 5.12 -1.07 1.73
CA TYR A 73 5.17 -2.33 1.01
C TYR A 73 3.81 -2.60 0.37
N PHE A 74 3.83 -2.87 -0.93
CA PHE A 74 2.66 -3.25 -1.71
C PHE A 74 2.96 -4.58 -2.43
N THR A 75 1.97 -5.47 -2.45
CA THR A 75 2.03 -6.76 -3.13
C THR A 75 0.68 -7.11 -3.74
N ASP A 76 0.58 -7.20 -5.07
CA ASP A 76 -0.59 -7.69 -5.81
C ASP A 76 -0.23 -7.84 -7.30
N HIS A 77 -1.24 -7.94 -8.17
CA HIS A 77 -1.12 -7.80 -9.60
C HIS A 77 -0.79 -6.35 -10.03
N GLY A 78 -0.23 -6.24 -11.23
CA GLY A 78 0.05 -4.98 -11.90
C GLY A 78 0.09 -5.14 -13.42
N ALA A 79 0.20 -4.02 -14.10
CA ALA A 79 0.45 -3.92 -15.54
C ALA A 79 1.14 -2.58 -15.82
N THR A 80 1.46 -2.28 -17.07
CA THR A 80 2.14 -1.04 -17.46
C THR A 80 1.36 0.18 -16.95
N GLY A 81 1.96 0.91 -16.02
CA GLY A 81 1.42 2.15 -15.46
C GLY A 81 0.24 1.98 -14.50
N LEU A 82 0.00 0.78 -13.95
CA LEU A 82 -1.03 0.55 -12.93
C LEU A 82 -0.73 -0.61 -11.98
N ILE A 83 -1.29 -0.55 -10.77
CA ILE A 83 -1.32 -1.66 -9.81
C ILE A 83 -2.76 -1.95 -9.38
N GLY A 84 -3.05 -3.23 -9.11
CA GLY A 84 -4.39 -3.71 -8.77
C GLY A 84 -4.80 -3.40 -7.35
N PHE A 85 -6.07 -3.09 -7.15
CA PHE A 85 -6.75 -3.23 -5.87
C PHE A 85 -7.88 -4.24 -6.06
N PRO A 86 -8.44 -4.83 -4.98
CA PRO A 86 -9.41 -5.92 -5.09
C PRO A 86 -10.60 -5.63 -6.02
N MET A 87 -11.03 -4.37 -6.13
CA MET A 87 -12.17 -3.96 -6.97
C MET A 87 -11.87 -2.76 -7.88
N ASP A 88 -10.63 -2.26 -7.93
CA ASP A 88 -10.26 -1.06 -8.69
C ASP A 88 -8.75 -1.07 -9.02
N ILE A 89 -8.21 0.00 -9.61
CA ILE A 89 -6.80 0.14 -9.95
C ILE A 89 -6.23 1.48 -9.44
N LEU A 90 -4.95 1.47 -9.09
CA LEU A 90 -4.18 2.69 -8.88
C LEU A 90 -3.29 2.95 -10.09
N THR A 91 -3.52 4.04 -10.79
CA THR A 91 -2.71 4.45 -11.95
C THR A 91 -1.41 5.11 -11.53
N VAL A 92 -0.38 5.03 -12.38
CA VAL A 92 0.92 5.68 -12.20
C VAL A 92 0.78 7.17 -11.96
N LYS A 93 -0.16 7.84 -12.64
CA LYS A 93 -0.42 9.26 -12.43
C LYS A 93 -0.84 9.56 -10.99
N ASN A 94 -1.87 8.85 -10.49
CA ASN A 94 -2.37 9.04 -9.13
C ASN A 94 -1.31 8.67 -8.08
N PHE A 95 -0.51 7.63 -8.36
CA PHE A 95 0.60 7.21 -7.53
C PHE A 95 1.69 8.30 -7.44
N SER A 96 2.19 8.79 -8.56
CA SER A 96 3.19 9.86 -8.64
C SER A 96 2.72 11.15 -7.97
N ASP A 97 1.47 11.56 -8.24
CA ASP A 97 0.85 12.74 -7.61
C ASP A 97 0.78 12.59 -6.09
N THR A 98 0.52 11.38 -5.59
CA THR A 98 0.47 11.08 -4.15
C THR A 98 1.84 11.20 -3.50
N LEU A 99 2.89 10.60 -4.10
CA LEU A 99 4.26 10.72 -3.60
C LEU A 99 4.73 12.18 -3.60
N LEU A 100 4.39 12.94 -4.64
CA LEU A 100 4.67 14.37 -4.70
C LEU A 100 3.96 15.12 -3.57
N GLY A 101 2.70 14.81 -3.32
CA GLY A 101 1.93 15.38 -2.22
C GLY A 101 2.54 15.09 -0.86
N MET A 102 3.05 13.86 -0.64
CA MET A 102 3.77 13.51 0.59
C MET A 102 5.04 14.35 0.74
N HIS A 103 5.83 14.47 -0.33
CA HIS A 103 7.08 15.24 -0.32
C HIS A 103 6.84 16.74 -0.05
N GLN A 104 5.89 17.36 -0.75
CA GLN A 104 5.54 18.77 -0.58
C GLN A 104 5.03 19.07 0.85
N LYS A 105 4.26 18.14 1.43
CA LYS A 105 3.77 18.25 2.80
C LYS A 105 4.82 17.86 3.85
N LYS A 106 6.05 17.52 3.43
CA LYS A 106 7.16 17.08 4.29
C LYS A 106 6.74 15.96 5.25
N LYS A 107 6.10 14.92 4.70
CA LYS A 107 5.56 13.78 5.45
C LYS A 107 6.61 12.72 5.83
N TYR A 108 7.86 12.91 5.44
CA TYR A 108 8.96 12.00 5.75
C TYR A 108 10.31 12.71 5.62
N LYS A 109 11.31 12.20 6.32
CA LYS A 109 12.74 12.42 6.08
C LYS A 109 13.26 11.49 4.99
N GLU A 110 12.92 10.21 5.10
CA GLU A 110 13.31 9.14 4.19
C GLU A 110 12.05 8.30 3.89
N LEU A 111 11.80 8.01 2.61
CA LEU A 111 10.72 7.13 2.17
C LEU A 111 11.32 5.97 1.40
N THR A 112 10.97 4.75 1.78
CA THR A 112 11.33 3.52 1.06
C THR A 112 10.05 2.81 0.64
N PHE A 113 9.97 2.47 -0.66
CA PHE A 113 8.81 1.81 -1.25
C PHE A 113 9.24 0.49 -1.89
N TYR A 114 8.69 -0.62 -1.41
CA TYR A 114 8.82 -1.94 -2.04
C TYR A 114 7.52 -2.28 -2.77
N LEU A 115 7.62 -2.56 -4.07
CA LEU A 115 6.49 -2.82 -4.95
C LEU A 115 6.63 -4.18 -5.64
N GLU A 116 5.91 -5.17 -5.12
CA GLU A 116 5.77 -6.50 -5.72
C GLU A 116 4.53 -6.53 -6.62
N ALA A 117 4.74 -6.40 -7.93
CA ALA A 117 3.70 -6.49 -8.94
C ALA A 117 4.31 -6.76 -10.32
N CYS A 118 3.53 -7.35 -11.23
CA CYS A 118 3.91 -7.39 -12.64
C CYS A 118 4.16 -5.98 -13.16
N GLU A 119 5.26 -5.80 -13.91
CA GLU A 119 5.61 -4.52 -14.56
C GLU A 119 5.78 -3.35 -13.58
N SER A 120 6.07 -3.62 -12.29
CA SER A 120 6.15 -2.62 -11.22
C SER A 120 7.12 -1.47 -11.48
N GLY A 121 8.18 -1.70 -12.27
CA GLY A 121 9.10 -0.63 -12.70
C GLY A 121 8.41 0.51 -13.46
N SER A 122 7.32 0.21 -14.19
CA SER A 122 6.53 1.22 -14.91
C SER A 122 5.79 2.21 -14.00
N MET A 123 5.64 1.90 -12.71
CA MET A 123 5.07 2.81 -11.71
C MET A 123 6.04 3.90 -11.27
N PHE A 124 7.33 3.77 -11.60
CA PHE A 124 8.40 4.70 -11.23
C PHE A 124 9.10 5.33 -12.44
N ASP A 125 8.46 5.28 -13.61
CA ASP A 125 9.03 5.70 -14.89
C ASP A 125 8.97 7.25 -15.09
N GLU A 126 9.04 7.73 -16.33
CA GLU A 126 9.07 9.15 -16.74
C GLU A 126 8.01 10.06 -16.09
N HIS A 127 6.90 9.48 -15.61
CA HIS A 127 5.83 10.19 -14.91
C HIS A 127 6.16 10.54 -13.45
N MET A 128 7.29 10.07 -12.90
CA MET A 128 7.77 10.49 -11.58
C MET A 128 8.31 11.92 -11.64
N PRO A 129 7.90 12.81 -10.73
CA PRO A 129 8.45 14.16 -10.63
C PRO A 129 9.95 14.14 -10.39
N GLU A 130 10.68 15.05 -11.07
CA GLU A 130 12.14 15.16 -10.97
C GLU A 130 12.63 15.39 -9.55
N SER A 131 11.86 16.09 -8.70
CA SER A 131 12.20 16.29 -7.29
C SER A 131 12.20 14.99 -6.46
N LEU A 132 11.64 13.90 -6.98
CA LEU A 132 11.58 12.58 -6.34
C LEU A 132 12.55 11.57 -6.94
N LYS A 133 13.10 11.85 -8.12
CA LYS A 133 14.13 11.00 -8.72
C LYS A 133 15.42 11.21 -7.92
N SER A 134 16.04 10.12 -7.49
CA SER A 134 17.37 10.19 -6.89
C SER A 134 18.37 10.65 -7.94
N GLU A 135 19.29 11.54 -7.56
CA GLU A 135 20.49 11.83 -8.36
C GLU A 135 21.32 10.56 -8.63
#